data_AF-A0A7Y3U273-F1
#
_entry.id   AF-A0A7Y3U273-F1
#
_cell.length_a   1.000
_cell.length_b   1.000
_cell.length_c   1.000
_cell.angle_alpha   90.00
_cell.angle_beta   90.00
_cell.angle_gamma   90.00
#
_symmetry.space_group_name_H-M   'P 1'
#
loop_
_entity.id
_entity.type
_entity.pdbx_description
1 polymer ?
#
loop_
_entity_poly.entity_id
_entity_poly.type
_entity_poly.pdbx_seq_one_letter_code
_entity_poly.pdbx_strand_id
1 'polypeptide(L)'
;MHARPATKFSEIANKYTSEIRIRTKSKEVDGKSIIELLTLGAENGTEIIISAKGPDAAEALDALEGLVKSKFEEEFMEIRKGIAVSPGVIIREAFMFESEGYRIPRHIIRKEEVEGEVYRLEKAIEDSKKEIHDLEQKVSENLGSEIGSIFGTHRMVLQDVRLKNEIIEKIKKTNFTPEFAVSLALRVYIRKFQDVHDSYLAERVTDIFDIERRLLRNLLGEKERGTKESC
;
A
#
# COMPACT_ATOMS: atom_id res chain seq x y z
N MET A 1 -27.91 -6.25 15.15
CA MET A 1 -28.69 -5.02 14.99
C MET A 1 -28.23 -4.04 16.05
N HIS A 2 -27.21 -3.27 15.72
CA HIS A 2 -26.85 -2.06 16.47
C HIS A 2 -27.49 -0.84 15.79
N ALA A 3 -27.21 0.36 16.31
CA ALA A 3 -27.89 1.60 15.91
C ALA A 3 -27.90 1.86 14.39
N ARG A 4 -26.81 1.56 13.68
CA ARG A 4 -26.65 1.95 12.27
C ARG A 4 -27.46 1.05 11.31
N PRO A 5 -27.42 -0.30 11.38
CA PRO A 5 -28.33 -1.20 10.65
C PRO A 5 -29.80 -0.96 10.97
N ALA A 6 -30.13 -0.73 12.24
CA ALA A 6 -31.52 -0.50 12.65
C ALA A 6 -32.09 0.78 12.01
N THR A 7 -31.28 1.84 11.93
CA THR A 7 -31.66 3.10 11.28
C THR A 7 -31.87 2.89 9.78
N LYS A 8 -30.91 2.31 9.06
CA LYS A 8 -31.03 2.06 7.62
C LYS A 8 -32.20 1.14 7.27
N PHE A 9 -32.41 0.10 8.07
CA PHE A 9 -33.53 -0.82 7.88
C PHE A 9 -34.87 -0.09 8.04
N SER A 10 -35.04 0.66 9.14
CA SER A 10 -36.26 1.43 9.38
C SER A 10 -36.49 2.49 8.31
N GLU A 11 -35.46 3.19 7.85
CA GLU A 11 -35.57 4.19 6.77
C GLU A 11 -36.08 3.57 5.47
N ILE A 12 -35.59 2.38 5.09
CA ILE A 12 -36.08 1.67 3.90
C ILE A 12 -37.49 1.14 4.14
N ALA A 13 -37.76 0.53 5.28
CA ALA A 13 -39.07 0.00 5.63
C ALA A 13 -40.16 1.09 5.62
N ASN A 14 -39.83 2.31 6.06
CA ASN A 14 -40.75 3.45 6.08
C ASN A 14 -41.08 4.03 4.70
N LYS A 15 -40.37 3.65 3.63
CA LYS A 15 -40.71 4.04 2.25
C LYS A 15 -41.93 3.31 1.71
N TYR A 16 -42.30 2.19 2.35
CA TYR A 16 -43.37 1.32 1.90
C TYR A 16 -44.60 1.45 2.79
N THR A 17 -45.77 1.24 2.21
CA THR A 17 -47.06 1.23 2.90
C THR A 17 -47.32 -0.08 3.64
N SER A 18 -46.73 -1.19 3.18
CA SER A 18 -46.84 -2.51 3.81
C SER A 18 -46.42 -2.53 5.28
N GLU A 19 -47.09 -3.36 6.06
CA GLU A 19 -46.63 -3.75 7.39
C GLU A 19 -45.41 -4.64 7.24
N ILE A 20 -44.28 -4.27 7.86
CA ILE A 20 -43.02 -4.98 7.76
C ILE A 20 -42.63 -5.45 9.15
N ARG A 21 -42.44 -6.75 9.32
CA ARG A 21 -42.03 -7.35 10.60
C ARG A 21 -40.72 -8.10 10.45
N ILE A 22 -39.90 -8.03 11.49
CA ILE A 22 -38.70 -8.85 11.64
C ILE A 22 -38.89 -9.81 12.81
N ARG A 23 -38.60 -11.07 12.58
CA ARG A 23 -38.63 -12.13 13.58
C ARG A 23 -37.26 -12.79 13.74
N THR A 24 -36.86 -13.00 14.99
CA THR A 24 -35.77 -13.89 15.40
C THR A 24 -36.36 -15.12 16.10
N LYS A 25 -35.53 -16.09 16.51
CA LYS A 25 -35.99 -17.27 17.27
C LYS A 25 -36.75 -16.93 18.56
N SER A 26 -36.50 -15.77 19.15
CA SER A 26 -37.04 -15.37 20.46
C SER A 26 -38.06 -14.23 20.41
N LYS A 27 -38.04 -13.39 19.37
CA LYS A 27 -38.81 -12.14 19.37
C LYS A 27 -39.18 -11.67 17.97
N GLU A 28 -40.35 -11.04 17.86
CA GLU A 28 -40.82 -10.36 16.66
C GLU A 28 -41.06 -8.87 16.95
N VAL A 29 -40.69 -8.02 16.01
CA VAL A 29 -40.71 -6.56 16.15
C VAL A 29 -41.17 -5.88 14.86
N ASP A 30 -41.68 -4.66 14.98
CA ASP A 30 -41.98 -3.81 13.82
C ASP A 30 -40.68 -3.34 13.14
N GLY A 31 -40.55 -3.64 11.85
CA GLY A 31 -39.41 -3.25 11.02
C GLY A 31 -39.36 -1.75 10.70
N LYS A 32 -40.45 -1.01 10.91
CA LYS A 32 -40.50 0.45 10.75
C LYS A 32 -40.05 1.20 12.00
N SER A 33 -40.03 0.57 13.17
CA SER A 33 -39.67 1.19 14.45
C SER A 33 -38.21 0.95 14.82
N ILE A 34 -37.38 2.00 14.80
CA ILE A 34 -35.96 1.92 15.20
C ILE A 34 -35.83 1.38 16.63
N ILE A 35 -36.69 1.84 17.54
CA ILE A 35 -36.64 1.44 18.96
C ILE A 35 -36.89 -0.07 19.07
N GLU A 36 -37.89 -0.60 18.38
CA GLU A 36 -38.19 -2.02 18.45
C GLU A 36 -37.07 -2.87 17.83
N LEU A 37 -36.52 -2.42 16.69
CA LEU A 37 -35.37 -3.05 16.04
C LEU A 37 -34.14 -3.15 16.96
N LEU A 38 -33.87 -2.13 17.78
CA LEU A 38 -32.78 -2.18 18.76
C LEU A 38 -33.05 -3.21 19.86
N THR A 39 -34.31 -3.41 20.22
CA THR A 39 -34.69 -4.42 21.23
C THR A 39 -34.77 -5.84 20.69
N LEU A 40 -34.53 -6.05 19.38
CA LEU A 40 -34.50 -7.36 18.76
C LEU A 40 -33.29 -8.19 19.22
N GLY A 41 -32.19 -7.54 19.61
CA GLY A 41 -31.01 -8.21 20.16
C GLY A 41 -30.31 -9.16 19.19
N ALA A 42 -30.52 -9.02 17.87
CA ALA A 42 -29.90 -9.88 16.88
C ALA A 42 -28.38 -9.60 16.79
N GLU A 43 -27.53 -10.59 17.04
CA GLU A 43 -26.09 -10.50 16.87
C GLU A 43 -25.64 -10.94 15.47
N ASN A 44 -24.37 -10.72 15.12
CA ASN A 44 -23.83 -11.19 13.84
C ASN A 44 -23.94 -12.72 13.74
N GLY A 45 -24.45 -13.23 12.62
CA GLY A 45 -24.75 -14.65 12.42
C GLY A 45 -26.13 -15.10 12.92
N THR A 46 -26.96 -14.20 13.46
CA THR A 46 -28.34 -14.51 13.82
C THR A 46 -29.22 -14.60 12.57
N GLU A 47 -29.93 -15.71 12.40
CA GLU A 47 -30.96 -15.84 11.38
C GLU A 47 -32.17 -14.95 11.72
N ILE A 48 -32.55 -14.10 10.77
CA ILE A 48 -33.73 -13.26 10.84
C ILE A 48 -34.70 -13.63 9.72
N ILE A 49 -36.00 -13.53 10.02
CA ILE A 49 -37.07 -13.69 9.05
C ILE A 49 -37.72 -12.33 8.87
N ILE A 50 -37.77 -11.85 7.63
CA ILE A 50 -38.45 -10.61 7.26
C ILE A 50 -39.75 -10.99 6.59
N SER A 51 -40.85 -10.42 7.06
CA SER A 51 -42.17 -10.61 6.46
C SER A 51 -42.83 -9.27 6.17
N ALA A 52 -43.45 -9.13 5.01
CA ALA A 52 -44.19 -7.94 4.62
C ALA A 52 -45.63 -8.30 4.27
N LYS A 53 -46.58 -7.43 4.63
CA LYS A 53 -48.00 -7.58 4.28
C LYS A 53 -48.58 -6.25 3.84
N GLY A 54 -49.04 -6.20 2.59
CA GLY A 54 -49.61 -4.98 2.00
C GLY A 54 -49.47 -4.98 0.48
N PRO A 55 -49.88 -3.87 -0.17
CA PRO A 55 -49.93 -3.76 -1.63
C PRO A 55 -48.54 -3.74 -2.27
N ASP A 56 -47.53 -3.23 -1.57
CA ASP A 56 -46.13 -3.11 -2.00
C ASP A 56 -45.19 -4.11 -1.28
N ALA A 57 -45.75 -5.23 -0.81
CA ALA A 57 -45.02 -6.19 0.03
C ALA A 57 -43.85 -6.87 -0.70
N ALA A 58 -44.01 -7.18 -1.98
CA ALA A 58 -42.95 -7.79 -2.80
C ALA A 58 -41.77 -6.82 -2.97
N GLU A 59 -42.06 -5.56 -3.32
CA GLU A 59 -41.05 -4.53 -3.53
C GLU A 59 -40.32 -4.18 -2.22
N ALA A 60 -41.04 -4.18 -1.10
CA ALA A 60 -40.46 -3.97 0.23
C ALA A 60 -39.48 -5.09 0.61
N LEU A 61 -39.83 -6.36 0.33
CA LEU A 61 -38.96 -7.50 0.61
C LEU A 61 -37.71 -7.47 -0.25
N ASP A 62 -37.83 -7.16 -1.55
CA ASP A 62 -36.67 -7.07 -2.45
C ASP A 62 -35.67 -5.99 -1.99
N ALA A 63 -36.17 -4.81 -1.59
CA ALA A 63 -35.32 -3.73 -1.12
C ALA A 63 -34.62 -4.05 0.20
N LEU A 64 -35.33 -4.67 1.14
CA LEU A 64 -34.77 -5.07 2.44
C LEU A 64 -33.79 -6.24 2.30
N GLU A 65 -34.07 -7.20 1.40
CA GLU A 65 -33.13 -8.27 1.08
C GLU A 65 -31.84 -7.69 0.48
N GLY A 66 -31.95 -6.71 -0.43
CA GLY A 66 -30.81 -5.98 -0.99
C GLY A 66 -29.95 -5.32 0.09
N LEU A 67 -30.57 -4.66 1.07
CA LEU A 67 -29.88 -4.04 2.21
C LEU A 67 -29.13 -5.06 3.08
N VAL A 68 -29.74 -6.22 3.34
CA VAL A 68 -29.10 -7.28 4.13
C VAL A 68 -27.94 -7.90 3.34
N LYS A 69 -28.10 -8.14 2.03
CA LYS A 69 -27.04 -8.65 1.15
C LYS A 69 -25.85 -7.68 1.05
N SER A 70 -26.10 -6.37 1.08
CA SER A 70 -25.04 -5.36 1.13
C SER A 70 -24.41 -5.18 2.51
N LYS A 71 -24.77 -6.02 3.50
CA LYS A 71 -24.32 -5.95 4.89
C LYS A 71 -24.55 -4.56 5.50
N PHE A 72 -25.68 -3.92 5.19
CA PHE A 72 -26.03 -2.58 5.66
C PHE A 72 -24.99 -1.50 5.30
N GLU A 73 -24.12 -1.79 4.32
CA GLU A 73 -22.95 -0.99 3.93
C GLU A 73 -22.04 -0.66 5.14
N GLU A 74 -21.83 -1.63 6.02
CA GLU A 74 -20.90 -1.47 7.14
C GLU A 74 -19.44 -1.58 6.70
N GLU A 75 -18.66 -0.54 7.00
CA GLU A 75 -17.20 -0.60 7.00
C GLU A 75 -16.74 -1.31 8.28
N PHE A 76 -16.14 -2.49 8.13
CA PHE A 76 -15.55 -3.20 9.26
C PHE A 76 -14.20 -2.55 9.62
N MET A 77 -14.04 -2.19 10.89
CA MET A 77 -12.74 -1.76 11.41
C MET A 77 -11.81 -2.97 11.49
N GLU A 78 -10.72 -2.96 10.72
CA GLU A 78 -9.73 -4.04 10.74
C GLU A 78 -8.77 -3.84 11.94
N ILE A 79 -8.80 -4.75 12.92
CA ILE A 79 -7.87 -4.72 14.05
C ILE A 79 -6.61 -5.48 13.66
N ARG A 80 -5.49 -4.75 13.49
CA ARG A 80 -4.17 -5.35 13.27
C ARG A 80 -3.35 -5.35 14.56
N LYS A 81 -2.68 -6.47 14.84
CA LYS A 81 -1.75 -6.62 15.97
C LYS A 81 -0.31 -6.51 15.47
N GLY A 82 0.51 -5.72 16.15
CA GLY A 82 1.94 -5.55 15.87
C GLY A 82 2.79 -5.71 17.13
N ILE A 83 4.11 -5.51 16.98
CA ILE A 83 5.06 -5.47 18.10
C ILE A 83 5.02 -4.06 18.71
N ALA A 84 4.76 -3.96 20.01
CA ALA A 84 4.73 -2.67 20.69
C ALA A 84 6.15 -2.15 20.93
N VAL A 85 6.47 -0.99 20.35
CA VAL A 85 7.80 -0.34 20.48
C VAL A 85 7.74 0.88 21.42
N SER A 86 6.58 1.51 21.58
CA SER A 86 6.38 2.70 22.42
C SER A 86 4.95 2.75 22.99
N PRO A 87 4.74 3.21 24.24
CA PRO A 87 3.42 3.34 24.84
C PRO A 87 2.65 4.56 24.32
N GLY A 88 1.33 4.42 24.12
CA GLY A 88 0.43 5.54 23.77
C GLY A 88 -0.78 5.12 22.94
N VAL A 89 -1.77 6.01 22.83
CA VAL A 89 -2.95 5.85 21.95
C VAL A 89 -3.04 7.07 21.02
N ILE A 90 -3.11 6.84 19.71
CA ILE A 90 -3.21 7.89 18.69
C ILE A 90 -4.46 7.62 17.85
N ILE A 91 -5.29 8.65 17.69
CA ILE A 91 -6.46 8.65 16.81
C ILE A 91 -6.27 9.80 15.82
N ARG A 92 -5.86 9.47 14.60
CA ARG A 92 -5.71 10.39 13.48
C ARG A 92 -5.98 9.65 12.18
N GLU A 93 -6.19 10.39 11.10
CA GLU A 93 -6.19 9.82 9.76
C GLU A 93 -4.86 9.09 9.52
N ALA A 94 -4.94 7.88 8.99
CA ALA A 94 -3.77 7.13 8.61
C ALA A 94 -3.11 7.84 7.43
N PHE A 95 -1.91 8.38 7.65
CA PHE A 95 -1.10 8.91 6.58
C PHE A 95 -0.33 7.74 5.95
N MET A 96 -0.70 7.37 4.73
CA MET A 96 0.06 6.39 3.95
C MET A 96 1.34 7.06 3.47
N PHE A 97 2.39 6.89 4.25
CA PHE A 97 3.74 7.17 3.78
C PHE A 97 4.11 6.03 2.82
N GLU A 98 4.05 6.29 1.50
CA GLU A 98 4.72 5.42 0.53
C GLU A 98 6.20 5.39 0.97
N SER A 99 6.72 4.21 1.33
CA SER A 99 8.16 4.01 1.46
C SER A 99 8.77 4.44 0.14
N GLU A 100 9.42 5.60 0.14
CA GLU A 100 9.80 6.40 -1.02
C GLU A 100 10.25 5.54 -2.21
N GLY A 101 9.28 5.21 -3.06
CA GLY A 101 9.48 4.56 -4.33
C GLY A 101 9.27 5.60 -5.39
N TYR A 102 10.26 5.84 -6.23
CA TYR A 102 10.07 6.68 -7.40
C TYR A 102 8.99 6.02 -8.28
N ARG A 103 7.93 6.77 -8.61
CA ARG A 103 7.01 6.37 -9.69
C ARG A 103 7.72 6.59 -11.00
N ILE A 104 8.61 5.67 -11.38
CA ILE A 104 9.37 5.77 -12.62
C ILE A 104 8.40 5.53 -13.77
N PRO A 105 8.02 6.57 -14.53
CA PRO A 105 7.13 6.36 -15.66
C PRO A 105 7.92 5.63 -16.74
N ARG A 106 7.29 4.59 -17.32
CA ARG A 106 7.91 3.80 -18.39
C ARG A 106 7.96 4.64 -19.66
N HIS A 107 9.00 5.43 -19.81
CA HIS A 107 9.30 6.14 -21.04
C HIS A 107 10.25 5.31 -21.91
N ILE A 108 10.02 5.40 -23.21
CA ILE A 108 10.89 4.80 -24.22
C ILE A 108 11.75 5.92 -24.78
N ILE A 109 13.07 5.73 -24.76
CA ILE A 109 14.04 6.67 -25.33
C ILE A 109 14.21 6.40 -26.82
N ARG A 110 14.56 7.43 -27.59
CA ARG A 110 14.91 7.25 -29.01
C ARG A 110 16.29 6.60 -29.13
N LYS A 111 16.57 5.93 -30.25
CA LYS A 111 17.85 5.20 -30.44
C LYS A 111 19.05 6.14 -30.38
N GLU A 112 18.86 7.38 -30.81
CA GLU A 112 19.88 8.43 -30.85
C GLU A 112 20.23 8.94 -29.44
N GLU A 113 19.32 8.76 -28.47
CA GLU A 113 19.49 9.21 -27.08
C GLU A 113 20.21 8.15 -26.22
N VAL A 114 20.31 6.91 -26.70
CA VAL A 114 20.84 5.76 -25.95
C VAL A 114 22.24 6.02 -25.39
N GLU A 115 23.16 6.57 -26.19
CA GLU A 115 24.52 6.84 -25.73
C GLU A 115 24.56 7.91 -24.63
N GLY A 116 23.74 8.96 -24.75
CA GLY A 116 23.60 10.00 -23.73
C GLY A 116 23.01 9.47 -22.43
N GLU A 117 22.02 8.57 -22.53
CA GLU A 117 21.39 7.94 -21.36
C GLU A 117 22.33 6.94 -20.66
N VAL A 118 23.16 6.22 -21.41
CA VAL A 118 24.22 5.37 -20.84
C VAL A 118 25.25 6.24 -20.11
N TYR A 119 25.67 7.37 -20.67
CA TYR A 119 26.56 8.30 -19.99
C TYR A 119 25.93 8.87 -18.71
N ARG A 120 24.63 9.22 -18.75
CA ARG A 120 23.89 9.70 -17.58
C ARG A 120 23.85 8.65 -16.46
N LEU A 121 23.64 7.39 -16.80
CA LEU A 121 23.73 6.27 -15.86
C LEU A 121 25.13 6.14 -15.24
N GLU A 122 26.18 6.15 -16.06
CA GLU A 122 27.55 6.00 -15.56
C GLU A 122 27.93 7.12 -14.59
N LYS A 123 27.52 8.35 -14.91
CA LYS A 123 27.69 9.50 -14.02
C LYS A 123 26.94 9.32 -12.70
N ALA A 124 25.66 8.90 -12.76
CA ALA A 124 24.87 8.68 -11.55
C ALA A 124 25.42 7.56 -10.65
N ILE A 125 26.01 6.51 -11.24
CA ILE A 125 26.70 5.46 -10.48
C ILE A 125 27.94 6.04 -9.77
N GLU A 126 28.73 6.85 -10.46
CA GLU A 126 29.94 7.46 -9.90
C GLU A 126 29.62 8.46 -8.79
N ASP A 127 28.61 9.31 -8.98
CA ASP A 127 28.15 10.25 -7.96
C ASP A 127 27.62 9.50 -6.73
N SER A 128 26.86 8.42 -6.92
CA SER A 128 26.38 7.55 -5.83
C SER A 128 27.51 6.90 -5.04
N LYS A 129 28.60 6.47 -5.72
CA LYS A 129 29.77 5.88 -5.06
C LYS A 129 30.48 6.90 -4.16
N LYS A 130 30.67 8.12 -4.65
CA LYS A 130 31.30 9.21 -3.89
C LYS A 130 30.49 9.53 -2.64
N GLU A 131 29.18 9.69 -2.77
CA GLU A 131 28.34 9.97 -1.60
C GLU A 131 28.36 8.85 -0.55
N ILE A 132 28.40 7.58 -0.97
CA ILE A 132 28.49 6.45 -0.03
C ILE A 132 29.83 6.48 0.69
N HIS A 133 30.91 6.81 -0.01
CA HIS A 133 32.24 6.94 0.59
C HIS A 133 32.32 8.10 1.59
N ASP A 134 31.77 9.26 1.24
CA ASP A 134 31.73 10.42 2.14
C ASP A 134 30.89 10.13 3.39
N LEU A 135 29.79 9.36 3.23
CA LEU A 135 28.94 8.95 4.34
C LEU A 135 29.64 7.93 5.24
N GLU A 136 30.34 6.95 4.66
CA GLU A 136 31.18 5.99 5.37
C GLU A 136 32.23 6.70 6.22
N GLN A 137 32.94 7.68 5.65
CA GLN A 137 33.98 8.41 6.36
C GLN A 137 33.39 9.17 7.57
N LYS A 138 32.30 9.92 7.35
CA LYS A 138 31.62 10.66 8.43
C LYS A 138 31.09 9.74 9.53
N VAL A 139 30.51 8.60 9.17
CA VAL A 139 30.01 7.64 10.17
C VAL A 139 31.16 6.99 10.92
N SER A 140 32.24 6.62 10.23
CA SER A 140 33.42 6.02 10.86
C SER A 140 34.09 6.96 11.86
N GLU A 141 34.16 8.25 11.53
CA GLU A 141 34.71 9.29 12.41
C GLU A 141 33.85 9.52 13.66
N ASN A 142 32.53 9.49 13.54
CA ASN A 142 31.60 9.84 14.63
C ASN A 142 31.13 8.65 15.48
N LEU A 143 31.01 7.47 14.87
CA LEU A 143 30.34 6.29 15.46
C LEU A 143 31.24 5.02 15.45
N GLY A 144 32.44 5.11 14.89
CA GLY A 144 33.42 4.02 14.86
C GLY A 144 33.43 3.21 13.56
N SER A 145 34.59 2.62 13.25
CA SER A 145 34.85 1.91 11.98
C SER A 145 34.00 0.66 11.76
N GLU A 146 33.52 0.03 12.84
CA GLU A 146 32.68 -1.16 12.76
C GLU A 146 31.32 -0.87 12.12
N ILE A 147 30.69 0.27 12.46
CA ILE A 147 29.44 0.73 11.85
C ILE A 147 29.68 1.21 10.42
N GLY A 148 30.84 1.82 10.16
CA GLY A 148 31.26 2.22 8.81
C GLY A 148 31.35 1.06 7.81
N SER A 149 31.67 -0.15 8.28
CA SER A 149 31.85 -1.33 7.42
C SER A 149 30.59 -1.73 6.63
N ILE A 150 29.39 -1.34 7.10
CA ILE A 150 28.11 -1.56 6.41
C ILE A 150 28.15 -0.96 4.99
N PHE A 151 28.71 0.24 4.85
CA PHE A 151 28.80 0.96 3.58
C PHE A 151 29.72 0.27 2.55
N GLY A 152 30.64 -0.59 3.00
CA GLY A 152 31.49 -1.41 2.13
C GLY A 152 30.66 -2.30 1.22
N THR A 153 29.59 -2.90 1.75
CA THR A 153 28.69 -3.76 0.96
C THR A 153 27.98 -2.95 -0.13
N HIS A 154 27.49 -1.75 0.19
CA HIS A 154 26.80 -0.90 -0.79
C HIS A 154 27.71 -0.47 -1.94
N ARG A 155 29.00 -0.20 -1.67
CA ARG A 155 29.98 0.10 -2.72
C ARG A 155 30.24 -1.10 -3.62
N MET A 156 30.36 -2.31 -3.06
CA MET A 156 30.60 -3.53 -3.84
C MET A 156 29.48 -3.77 -4.86
N VAL A 157 28.22 -3.57 -4.46
CA VAL A 157 27.06 -3.70 -5.35
C VAL A 157 27.12 -2.70 -6.51
N LEU A 158 27.45 -1.43 -6.23
CA LEU A 158 27.60 -0.40 -7.27
C LEU A 158 28.83 -0.60 -8.17
N GLN A 159 29.81 -1.38 -7.73
CA GLN A 159 31.00 -1.74 -8.50
C GLN A 159 30.82 -3.01 -9.32
N ASP A 160 29.72 -3.74 -9.12
CA ASP A 160 29.46 -4.99 -9.85
C ASP A 160 29.29 -4.71 -11.36
N VAL A 161 30.28 -5.18 -12.12
CA VAL A 161 30.33 -5.03 -13.58
C VAL A 161 29.17 -5.78 -14.26
N ARG A 162 28.70 -6.90 -13.70
CA ARG A 162 27.57 -7.65 -14.25
C ARG A 162 26.27 -6.87 -14.09
N LEU A 163 26.03 -6.30 -12.91
CA LEU A 163 24.86 -5.45 -12.67
C LEU A 163 24.86 -4.23 -13.61
N LYS A 164 26.01 -3.55 -13.72
CA LYS A 164 26.17 -2.41 -14.64
C LYS A 164 25.85 -2.82 -16.08
N ASN A 165 26.42 -3.92 -16.56
CA ASN A 165 26.20 -4.40 -17.92
C ASN A 165 24.75 -4.81 -18.14
N GLU A 166 24.08 -5.44 -17.17
CA GLU A 166 22.67 -5.77 -17.26
C GLU A 166 21.79 -4.51 -17.44
N ILE A 167 22.07 -3.44 -16.69
CA ILE A 167 21.32 -2.17 -16.81
C ILE A 167 21.56 -1.55 -18.18
N ILE A 168 22.82 -1.48 -18.63
CA ILE A 168 23.18 -0.95 -19.97
C ILE A 168 22.50 -1.74 -21.09
N GLU A 169 22.48 -3.08 -20.98
CA GLU A 169 21.82 -3.94 -21.96
C GLU A 169 20.31 -3.66 -22.03
N LYS A 170 19.65 -3.43 -20.90
CA LYS A 170 18.23 -3.04 -20.89
C LYS A 170 18.02 -1.69 -21.60
N ILE A 171 18.86 -0.69 -21.33
CA ILE A 171 18.78 0.61 -22.01
C ILE A 171 18.94 0.43 -23.53
N LYS A 172 19.98 -0.31 -23.96
CA LYS A 172 20.30 -0.50 -25.40
C LYS A 172 19.30 -1.37 -26.16
N LYS A 173 18.79 -2.44 -25.57
CA LYS A 173 17.92 -3.41 -26.26
C LYS A 173 16.45 -3.05 -26.19
N THR A 174 16.01 -2.52 -25.05
CA THR A 174 14.58 -2.24 -24.80
C THR A 174 14.23 -0.77 -24.88
N ASN A 175 15.22 0.10 -25.12
CA ASN A 175 15.08 1.55 -25.19
C ASN A 175 14.37 2.11 -23.95
N PHE A 176 14.64 1.55 -22.77
CA PHE A 176 14.13 2.08 -21.51
C PHE A 176 14.98 3.25 -21.03
N THR A 177 14.35 4.15 -20.28
CA THR A 177 15.11 5.14 -19.52
C THR A 177 16.02 4.46 -18.48
N PRO A 178 17.16 5.07 -18.12
CA PRO A 178 18.06 4.56 -17.10
C PRO A 178 17.37 4.26 -15.77
N GLU A 179 16.46 5.12 -15.32
CA GLU A 179 15.72 4.95 -14.08
C GLU A 179 14.95 3.63 -14.08
N PHE A 180 14.23 3.38 -15.17
CA PHE A 180 13.41 2.19 -15.30
C PHE A 180 14.28 0.94 -15.43
N ALA A 181 15.39 1.04 -16.16
CA ALA A 181 16.36 -0.04 -16.31
C ALA A 181 17.01 -0.42 -14.96
N VAL A 182 17.39 0.56 -14.14
CA VAL A 182 17.92 0.36 -12.77
C VAL A 182 16.89 -0.35 -11.90
N SER A 183 15.67 0.18 -11.83
CA SER A 183 14.62 -0.40 -10.97
C SER A 183 14.28 -1.83 -11.40
N LEU A 184 14.21 -2.09 -12.71
CA LEU A 184 13.93 -3.42 -13.21
C LEU A 184 15.06 -4.42 -12.91
N ALA A 185 16.32 -4.00 -13.05
CA ALA A 185 17.46 -4.84 -12.71
C ALA A 185 17.44 -5.19 -11.21
N LEU A 186 17.36 -4.19 -10.33
CA LEU A 186 17.41 -4.38 -8.88
C LEU A 186 16.20 -5.17 -8.34
N ARG A 187 15.01 -5.01 -8.92
CA ARG A 187 13.81 -5.79 -8.55
C ARG A 187 14.00 -7.30 -8.71
N VAL A 188 14.77 -7.75 -9.70
CA VAL A 188 15.07 -9.18 -9.89
C VAL A 188 15.91 -9.70 -8.73
N TYR A 189 16.87 -8.92 -8.25
CA TYR A 189 17.68 -9.28 -7.08
C TYR A 189 16.84 -9.30 -5.80
N ILE A 190 16.01 -8.26 -5.58
CA ILE A 190 15.12 -8.19 -4.41
C ILE A 190 14.23 -9.44 -4.31
N ARG A 191 13.61 -9.87 -5.42
CA ARG A 191 12.77 -11.09 -5.43
C ARG A 191 13.56 -12.34 -5.06
N LYS A 192 14.77 -12.51 -5.60
CA LYS A 192 15.64 -13.65 -5.27
C LYS A 192 15.99 -13.71 -3.78
N PHE A 193 16.13 -12.56 -3.12
CA PHE A 193 16.40 -12.50 -1.68
C PHE A 193 15.14 -12.67 -0.83
N GLN A 194 13.97 -12.21 -1.29
CA GLN A 194 12.69 -12.39 -0.60
C GLN A 194 12.21 -13.85 -0.56
N ASP A 195 12.54 -14.63 -1.59
CA ASP A 195 12.17 -16.05 -1.67
C ASP A 195 12.97 -16.94 -0.69
N VAL A 196 14.03 -16.39 -0.07
CA VAL A 196 14.82 -17.10 0.93
C VAL A 196 14.42 -16.58 2.32
N HIS A 197 13.61 -17.36 3.05
CA HIS A 197 13.11 -17.03 4.38
C HIS A 197 14.21 -17.09 5.46
N ASP A 198 15.14 -16.13 5.43
CA ASP A 198 16.17 -15.94 6.46
C ASP A 198 16.17 -14.46 6.91
N SER A 199 16.12 -14.24 8.22
CA SER A 199 16.14 -12.90 8.84
C SER A 199 17.37 -12.09 8.43
N TYR A 200 18.51 -12.74 8.17
CA TYR A 200 19.73 -12.08 7.71
C TYR A 200 19.61 -11.54 6.27
N LEU A 201 18.77 -12.17 5.44
CA LEU A 201 18.56 -11.75 4.04
C LEU A 201 17.55 -10.61 3.92
N ALA A 202 16.68 -10.42 4.92
CA ALA A 202 15.77 -9.28 4.99
C ALA A 202 16.51 -7.94 5.13
N GLU A 203 17.62 -7.91 5.88
CA GLU A 203 18.49 -6.73 5.97
C GLU A 203 19.12 -6.41 4.61
N ARG A 204 19.52 -7.43 3.84
CA ARG A 204 20.08 -7.27 2.48
C ARG A 204 19.08 -6.70 1.48
N VAL A 205 17.80 -7.01 1.63
CA VAL A 205 16.75 -6.42 0.79
C VAL A 205 16.67 -4.91 1.02
N THR A 206 16.76 -4.48 2.28
CA THR A 206 16.77 -3.06 2.66
C THR A 206 18.00 -2.35 2.08
N ASP A 207 19.18 -2.99 2.17
CA ASP A 207 20.42 -2.47 1.58
C ASP A 207 20.28 -2.20 0.06
N ILE A 208 19.59 -3.09 -0.67
CA ILE A 208 19.39 -2.94 -2.11
C ILE A 208 18.43 -1.79 -2.42
N PHE A 209 17.37 -1.61 -1.62
CA PHE A 209 16.44 -0.49 -1.79
C PHE A 209 17.13 0.86 -1.57
N ASP A 210 18.04 0.95 -0.60
CA ASP A 210 18.79 2.19 -0.35
C ASP A 210 19.72 2.54 -1.52
N ILE A 211 20.32 1.53 -2.15
CA ILE A 211 21.13 1.70 -3.36
C ILE A 211 20.26 2.14 -4.54
N GLU A 212 19.12 1.48 -4.76
CA GLU A 212 18.15 1.84 -5.81
C GLU A 212 17.76 3.31 -5.68
N ARG A 213 17.33 3.71 -4.48
CA ARG A 213 16.86 5.07 -4.19
C ARG A 213 17.94 6.12 -4.43
N ARG A 214 19.19 5.82 -4.06
CA ARG A 214 20.33 6.72 -4.27
C ARG A 214 20.64 6.90 -5.75
N LEU A 215 20.68 5.80 -6.51
CA LEU A 215 20.89 5.84 -7.96
C LEU A 215 19.80 6.64 -8.66
N LEU A 216 18.53 6.39 -8.31
CA LEU A 216 17.40 7.10 -8.89
C LEU A 216 17.43 8.59 -8.56
N ARG A 217 17.85 8.97 -7.35
CA ARG A 217 18.06 10.39 -6.99
C ARG A 217 19.09 11.06 -7.90
N ASN A 218 20.20 10.37 -8.17
CA ASN A 218 21.28 10.92 -9.00
C ASN A 218 20.94 10.90 -10.50
N LEU A 219 20.03 10.01 -10.94
CA LEU A 219 19.51 9.98 -12.31
C LEU A 219 18.47 11.06 -12.59
N LEU A 220 17.48 11.21 -11.69
CA LEU A 220 16.37 12.15 -11.84
C LEU A 220 16.77 13.59 -11.46
N GLY A 221 17.81 13.75 -10.63
CA GLY A 221 18.18 15.04 -10.04
C GLY A 221 17.13 15.56 -9.06
N GLU A 222 17.34 16.77 -8.50
CA GLU A 222 16.39 17.37 -7.56
C GLU A 222 15.03 17.78 -8.18
N LYS A 223 14.87 17.67 -9.51
CA LYS A 223 13.70 18.18 -10.23
C LYS A 223 12.41 17.39 -10.01
N GLU A 224 12.46 16.20 -9.40
CA GLU A 224 11.27 15.43 -9.02
C GLU A 224 11.10 15.30 -7.49
N ARG A 225 11.69 16.18 -6.69
CA ARG A 225 11.28 16.32 -5.28
C ARG A 225 9.92 17.01 -5.09
N GLY A 226 9.25 17.45 -6.16
CA GLY A 226 8.14 18.41 -6.04
C GLY A 226 7.11 18.46 -7.16
N THR A 227 6.68 17.33 -7.74
CA THR A 227 5.43 17.30 -8.53
C THR A 227 4.25 16.74 -7.74
N LYS A 228 4.02 17.30 -6.54
CA LYS A 228 2.68 17.58 -5.96
C LYS A 228 2.78 18.66 -4.88
N GLU A 229 3.25 19.85 -5.24
CA GLU A 229 2.88 21.09 -4.57
C GLU A 229 2.31 22.04 -5.62
N SER A 230 1.09 21.77 -6.08
CA SER A 230 0.17 22.76 -6.67
C SER A 230 -1.19 22.11 -6.92
N CYS A 231 -2.21 22.72 -6.31
CA CYS A 231 -3.64 22.41 -6.27
C CYS A 231 -4.11 21.39 -5.24
#